data_AF-A0A137NZW6-F1
#
_entry.id   AF-A0A137NZW6-F1
#
_cell.length_a   1.000
_cell.length_b   1.000
_cell.length_c   1.000
_cell.angle_alpha   90.00
_cell.angle_beta   90.00
_cell.angle_gamma   90.00
#
_symmetry.space_group_name_H-M   'P 1'
#
loop_
_entity.id
_entity.type
_entity.pdbx_description
1 polymer ?
#
loop_
_entity_poly.entity_id
_entity_poly.type
_entity_poly.pdbx_seq_one_letter_code
_entity_poly.pdbx_strand_id
1 'polypeptide(L)'
;MSFECTKHIRSLNFQVNQFDLKIEQLNQSGEHGTTVWDSSKVLSLFLIQMLNTRSKFEDRSNKYCLELGSGCGLAGLSAASTGVKTILTDLNHIVPLLKQNISINKYGIEERWAGYNMNQQSTPLNYQDQIQVRELNWLDFDKDQFEEIKFDYILAADCIYEIELIPPFLQAVIQFSSFKTQIFVSLEPRDPRVIDAFVEESKKHGFSVVKIPRSKYPSPYNTLSAPCNMYKLKKTAKI
;
A
#
# COMPACT_ATOMS: atom_id res chain seq x y z
N MET A 1 -2.62 5.85 -21.91
CA MET A 1 -3.05 4.69 -21.12
C MET A 1 -4.54 4.85 -20.87
N SER A 2 -5.34 4.06 -21.59
CA SER A 2 -6.77 3.87 -21.31
C SER A 2 -6.95 3.30 -19.90
N PHE A 3 -8.08 3.61 -19.26
CA PHE A 3 -8.52 2.93 -18.04
C PHE A 3 -8.87 1.47 -18.37
N GLU A 4 -7.87 0.60 -18.47
CA GLU A 4 -8.14 -0.81 -18.70
C GLU A 4 -8.68 -1.41 -17.40
N CYS A 5 -9.95 -1.82 -17.47
CA CYS A 5 -10.58 -2.63 -16.45
C CYS A 5 -9.73 -3.87 -16.21
N THR A 6 -9.24 -4.06 -15.00
CA THR A 6 -8.35 -5.20 -14.67
C THR A 6 -9.13 -6.47 -14.29
N LYS A 7 -10.45 -6.35 -14.11
CA LYS A 7 -11.32 -7.41 -13.59
C LYS A 7 -11.47 -8.61 -14.53
N HIS A 8 -11.08 -8.47 -15.80
CA HIS A 8 -11.19 -9.53 -16.81
C HIS A 8 -9.84 -10.13 -17.23
N ILE A 9 -8.72 -9.52 -16.84
CA ILE A 9 -7.38 -9.99 -17.23
C ILE A 9 -6.79 -10.85 -16.11
N ARG A 10 -6.06 -11.91 -16.46
CA ARG A 10 -5.40 -12.80 -15.48
C ARG A 10 -4.12 -12.22 -14.90
N SER A 11 -3.46 -11.34 -15.65
CA SER A 11 -2.19 -10.75 -15.28
C SER A 11 -2.17 -9.29 -15.72
N LEU A 12 -1.70 -8.41 -14.85
CA LEU A 12 -1.50 -6.99 -15.10
C LEU A 12 0.00 -6.71 -15.15
N ASN A 13 0.48 -6.16 -16.26
CA ASN A 13 1.79 -5.52 -16.30
C ASN A 13 1.61 -4.03 -15.98
N PHE A 14 2.17 -3.60 -14.86
CA PHE A 14 2.01 -2.25 -14.33
C PHE A 14 3.35 -1.52 -14.36
N GLN A 15 3.43 -0.47 -15.18
CA GLN A 15 4.66 0.28 -15.36
C GLN A 15 4.95 1.19 -14.15
N VAL A 16 6.10 0.95 -13.52
CA VAL A 16 6.69 1.70 -12.40
C VAL A 16 8.00 2.33 -12.87
N ASN A 17 7.94 3.57 -13.36
CA ASN A 17 9.07 4.26 -14.00
C ASN A 17 9.67 3.46 -15.18
N GLN A 18 10.92 2.98 -15.04
CA GLN A 18 11.66 2.19 -16.04
C GLN A 18 11.58 0.67 -15.76
N PHE A 19 10.66 0.24 -14.91
CA PHE A 19 10.49 -1.14 -14.48
C PHE A 19 9.01 -1.51 -14.51
N ASP A 20 8.68 -2.77 -14.79
CA ASP A 20 7.31 -3.27 -14.83
C ASP A 20 7.07 -4.25 -13.68
N LEU A 21 6.00 -4.02 -12.91
CA LEU A 21 5.47 -5.00 -11.99
C LEU A 21 4.49 -5.91 -12.72
N LYS A 22 4.69 -7.22 -12.65
CA LYS A 22 3.74 -8.21 -13.16
C LYS A 22 2.91 -8.78 -12.02
N ILE A 23 1.61 -8.56 -12.05
CA ILE A 23 0.66 -8.92 -10.99
C ILE A 23 -0.35 -9.93 -11.51
N GLU A 24 -0.30 -11.16 -10.99
CA GLU A 24 -1.31 -12.18 -11.25
C GLU A 24 -2.56 -11.93 -10.41
N GLN A 25 -3.71 -12.26 -10.98
CA GLN A 25 -5.04 -12.09 -10.42
C GLN A 25 -5.83 -13.39 -10.51
N LEU A 26 -6.68 -13.66 -9.53
CA LEU A 26 -7.60 -14.81 -9.50
C LEU A 26 -9.06 -14.32 -9.52
N ASN A 27 -9.42 -13.50 -10.50
CA ASN A 27 -10.73 -12.81 -10.59
C ASN A 27 -11.96 -13.75 -10.56
N GLN A 28 -11.79 -15.05 -10.78
CA GLN A 28 -12.87 -16.05 -10.76
C GLN A 28 -13.07 -16.69 -9.37
N SER A 29 -12.28 -16.36 -8.35
CA SER A 29 -12.41 -16.94 -7.01
C SER A 29 -13.64 -16.46 -6.24
N GLY A 30 -14.28 -15.37 -6.67
CA GLY A 30 -15.35 -14.71 -5.93
C GLY A 30 -14.86 -13.87 -4.74
N GLU A 31 -13.55 -13.83 -4.51
CA GLU A 31 -12.92 -13.08 -3.42
C GLU A 31 -12.51 -11.69 -3.90
N HIS A 32 -12.78 -10.66 -3.09
CA HIS A 32 -12.42 -9.28 -3.44
C HIS A 32 -10.91 -9.00 -3.38
N GLY A 33 -10.14 -9.84 -2.67
CA GLY A 33 -8.69 -9.72 -2.51
C GLY A 33 -7.86 -10.24 -3.70
N THR A 34 -8.47 -10.87 -4.71
CA THR A 34 -7.74 -11.49 -5.82
C THR A 34 -7.72 -10.66 -7.11
N THR A 35 -8.24 -9.44 -7.05
CA THR A 35 -8.31 -8.48 -8.17
C THR A 35 -7.54 -7.21 -7.82
N VAL A 36 -6.83 -6.63 -8.80
CA VAL A 36 -6.24 -5.29 -8.71
C VAL A 36 -7.32 -4.25 -8.93
N TRP A 37 -7.58 -3.45 -7.89
CA TRP A 37 -8.51 -2.32 -7.91
C TRP A 37 -7.84 -1.03 -8.39
N ASP A 38 -8.63 -0.11 -8.96
CA ASP A 38 -8.08 1.14 -9.49
C ASP A 38 -7.47 2.01 -8.37
N SER A 39 -8.06 1.98 -7.17
CA SER A 39 -7.49 2.59 -5.97
C SER A 39 -6.03 2.18 -5.72
N SER A 40 -5.67 0.93 -5.99
CA SER A 40 -4.30 0.43 -5.85
C SER A 40 -3.39 1.00 -6.93
N LYS A 41 -3.83 1.06 -8.20
CA LYS A 41 -3.08 1.70 -9.30
C LYS A 41 -2.76 3.16 -9.01
N VAL A 42 -3.77 3.94 -8.56
CA VAL A 42 -3.60 5.36 -8.23
C VAL A 42 -2.64 5.52 -7.05
N LEU A 43 -2.81 4.73 -5.99
CA LEU A 43 -1.94 4.78 -4.82
C LEU A 43 -0.49 4.42 -5.18
N SER A 44 -0.27 3.37 -5.97
CA SER A 44 1.05 2.96 -6.46
C SER A 44 1.79 4.09 -7.15
N LEU A 45 1.19 4.67 -8.20
CA LEU A 45 1.81 5.77 -8.94
C LEU A 45 2.07 6.98 -8.03
N PHE A 46 1.15 7.28 -7.10
CA PHE A 46 1.29 8.39 -6.17
C PHE A 46 2.49 8.17 -5.24
N LEU A 47 2.64 6.96 -4.68
CA LEU A 47 3.76 6.59 -3.82
C LEU A 47 5.09 6.67 -4.57
N ILE A 48 5.15 6.13 -5.78
CA ILE A 48 6.34 6.19 -6.64
C ILE A 48 6.74 7.63 -6.91
N GLN A 49 5.80 8.51 -7.24
CA GLN A 49 6.05 9.93 -7.46
C GLN A 49 6.50 10.61 -6.16
N MET A 50 5.80 10.38 -5.05
CA MET A 50 6.12 10.99 -3.74
C MET A 50 7.50 10.58 -3.25
N LEU A 51 7.85 9.31 -3.35
CA LEU A 51 9.12 8.79 -2.86
C LEU A 51 10.25 9.25 -3.79
N ASN A 52 10.13 9.13 -5.12
CA ASN A 52 11.23 9.53 -6.00
C ASN A 52 11.49 11.05 -6.05
N THR A 53 10.51 11.89 -5.73
CA THR A 53 10.68 13.36 -5.71
C THR A 53 11.42 13.89 -4.48
N ARG A 54 11.43 13.16 -3.35
CA ARG A 54 12.07 13.63 -2.10
C ARG A 54 13.60 13.62 -2.12
N SER A 55 14.20 12.91 -3.07
CA SER A 55 15.59 12.95 -3.52
C SER A 55 15.89 11.56 -4.08
N LYS A 56 16.56 11.47 -5.24
CA LYS A 56 17.07 10.18 -5.76
C LYS A 56 18.11 9.55 -4.83
N PHE A 57 18.66 10.32 -3.90
CA PHE A 57 19.76 9.96 -3.00
C PHE A 57 19.32 9.86 -1.53
N GLU A 58 18.03 9.98 -1.21
CA GLU A 58 17.55 9.72 0.14
C GLU A 58 17.70 8.22 0.41
N ASP A 59 18.52 7.87 1.41
CA ASP A 59 18.63 6.49 1.86
C ASP A 59 17.32 6.06 2.54
N ARG A 60 16.64 5.10 1.90
CA ARG A 60 15.40 4.50 2.39
C ARG A 60 15.56 3.07 2.88
N SER A 61 16.78 2.54 2.90
CA SER A 61 17.08 1.16 3.31
C SER A 61 16.63 0.85 4.74
N ASN A 62 16.49 1.88 5.58
CA ASN A 62 16.02 1.79 6.96
C ASN A 62 14.54 2.19 7.15
N LYS A 63 13.81 2.44 6.05
CA LYS A 63 12.39 2.80 6.07
C LYS A 63 11.52 1.56 5.95
N TYR A 64 10.45 1.53 6.73
CA TYR A 64 9.49 0.42 6.73
C TYR A 64 8.09 0.85 6.28
N CYS A 65 7.46 0.01 5.48
CA CYS A 65 6.10 0.15 4.99
C CYS A 65 5.27 -1.09 5.38
N LEU A 66 4.07 -0.87 5.91
CA LEU A 66 3.05 -1.89 6.11
C LEU A 66 1.92 -1.65 5.11
N GLU A 67 1.53 -2.66 4.34
CA GLU A 67 0.29 -2.60 3.56
C GLU A 67 -0.77 -3.48 4.22
N LEU A 68 -1.92 -2.89 4.51
CA LEU A 68 -3.09 -3.54 5.10
C LEU A 68 -4.07 -3.89 3.99
N GLY A 69 -4.46 -5.17 3.89
CA GLY A 69 -5.37 -5.62 2.83
C GLY A 69 -4.72 -5.50 1.46
N SER A 70 -3.54 -6.10 1.31
CA SER A 70 -2.71 -6.02 0.10
C SER A 70 -3.37 -6.56 -1.16
N GLY A 71 -4.30 -7.52 -1.04
CA GLY A 71 -4.87 -8.26 -2.15
C GLY A 71 -3.77 -8.87 -3.02
N CYS A 72 -3.71 -8.46 -4.30
CA CYS A 72 -2.64 -8.86 -5.21
C CYS A 72 -1.27 -8.24 -4.90
N GLY A 73 -1.18 -7.23 -4.03
CA GLY A 73 0.06 -6.63 -3.53
C GLY A 73 0.61 -5.47 -4.36
N LEU A 74 -0.17 -4.89 -5.27
CA LEU A 74 0.34 -3.89 -6.22
C LEU A 74 0.91 -2.63 -5.53
N ALA A 75 0.25 -2.08 -4.50
CA ALA A 75 0.73 -0.84 -3.87
C ALA A 75 1.94 -1.09 -2.94
N GLY A 76 1.93 -2.20 -2.19
CA GLY A 76 3.09 -2.64 -1.41
C GLY A 76 4.31 -2.95 -2.28
N LEU A 77 4.16 -3.70 -3.38
CA LEU A 77 5.26 -3.97 -4.32
C LEU A 77 5.78 -2.69 -4.99
N SER A 78 4.87 -1.73 -5.27
CA SER A 78 5.26 -0.42 -5.78
C SER A 78 6.11 0.35 -4.75
N ALA A 79 5.73 0.34 -3.47
CA ALA A 79 6.54 0.92 -2.39
C ALA A 79 7.91 0.22 -2.27
N ALA A 80 7.93 -1.12 -2.29
CA ALA A 80 9.15 -1.91 -2.25
C ALA A 80 10.12 -1.56 -3.39
N SER A 81 9.61 -1.35 -4.62
CA SER A 81 10.43 -0.97 -5.78
C SER A 81 11.17 0.39 -5.68
N THR A 82 10.91 1.15 -4.61
CA THR A 82 11.52 2.46 -4.31
C THR A 82 12.58 2.41 -3.20
N GLY A 83 12.97 1.22 -2.75
CA GLY A 83 13.99 1.02 -1.71
C GLY A 83 13.46 1.01 -0.28
N VAL A 84 12.14 0.91 -0.08
CA VAL A 84 11.50 0.86 1.25
C VAL A 84 11.20 -0.58 1.63
N LYS A 85 11.65 -1.04 2.81
CA LYS A 85 11.33 -2.39 3.31
C LYS A 85 9.82 -2.50 3.49
N THR A 86 9.19 -3.51 2.90
CA THR A 86 7.73 -3.58 2.85
C THR A 86 7.21 -4.91 3.36
N ILE A 87 6.23 -4.84 4.26
CA ILE A 87 5.46 -5.99 4.74
C ILE A 87 4.05 -5.87 4.14
N LEU A 88 3.70 -6.84 3.30
CA LEU A 88 2.39 -6.95 2.69
C LEU A 88 1.54 -7.90 3.54
N THR A 89 0.33 -7.48 3.89
CA THR A 89 -0.55 -8.24 4.79
C THR A 89 -1.95 -8.39 4.24
N ASP A 90 -2.52 -9.57 4.44
CA ASP A 90 -3.90 -9.89 4.09
C ASP A 90 -4.36 -11.12 4.90
N LEU A 91 -5.59 -11.57 4.66
CA LEU A 91 -6.14 -12.80 5.23
C LEU A 91 -5.37 -14.02 4.73
N ASN A 92 -5.33 -15.09 5.53
CA ASN A 92 -4.56 -16.30 5.24
C ASN A 92 -4.82 -16.88 3.83
N HIS A 93 -6.06 -16.84 3.36
CA HIS A 93 -6.42 -17.38 2.04
C HIS A 93 -5.88 -16.55 0.86
N ILE A 94 -5.56 -15.26 1.07
CA ILE A 94 -4.96 -14.37 0.06
C ILE A 94 -3.43 -14.49 0.04
N VAL A 95 -2.81 -14.85 1.17
CA VAL A 95 -1.34 -14.97 1.33
C VAL A 95 -0.66 -15.80 0.23
N PRO A 96 -1.20 -16.94 -0.26
CA PRO A 96 -0.59 -17.70 -1.36
C PRO A 96 -0.44 -16.90 -2.66
N LEU A 97 -1.50 -16.19 -3.09
CA LEU A 97 -1.47 -15.34 -4.29
C LEU A 97 -0.45 -14.20 -4.11
N LEU A 98 -0.45 -13.58 -2.94
CA LEU A 98 0.46 -12.49 -2.61
C LEU A 98 1.93 -12.95 -2.66
N LYS A 99 2.24 -14.13 -2.10
CA LYS A 99 3.57 -14.76 -2.20
C LYS A 99 3.97 -15.03 -3.65
N GLN A 100 3.04 -15.50 -4.48
CA GLN A 100 3.30 -15.72 -5.91
C GLN A 100 3.67 -14.40 -6.61
N ASN A 101 2.91 -13.32 -6.39
CA ASN A 101 3.19 -12.01 -6.98
C ASN A 101 4.53 -11.44 -6.51
N ILE A 102 4.89 -11.64 -5.25
CA ILE A 102 6.22 -11.26 -4.75
C ILE A 102 7.33 -12.07 -5.42
N SER A 103 7.15 -13.37 -5.61
CA SER A 103 8.14 -14.20 -6.29
C SER A 103 8.36 -13.80 -7.74
N ILE A 104 7.29 -13.39 -8.45
CA ILE A 104 7.37 -12.94 -9.84
C ILE A 104 8.20 -11.65 -9.97
N ASN A 105 8.07 -10.74 -9.00
CA ASN A 105 8.69 -9.41 -9.06
C ASN A 105 10.03 -9.32 -8.31
N LYS A 106 10.47 -10.42 -7.67
CA LYS A 106 11.65 -10.48 -6.82
C LYS A 106 12.89 -9.86 -7.45
N TYR A 107 13.31 -10.39 -8.59
CA TYR A 107 14.57 -10.01 -9.23
C TYR A 107 14.58 -8.53 -9.65
N GLY A 108 13.48 -8.06 -10.23
CA GLY A 108 13.36 -6.68 -10.66
C GLY A 108 13.40 -5.69 -9.48
N ILE A 109 12.84 -6.06 -8.33
CA ILE A 109 12.94 -5.22 -7.13
C ILE A 109 14.35 -5.27 -6.54
N GLU A 110 15.01 -6.44 -6.49
CA GLU A 110 16.40 -6.56 -6.02
C GLU A 110 17.37 -5.68 -6.83
N GLU A 111 17.25 -5.68 -8.16
CA GLU A 111 18.08 -4.84 -9.05
C GLU A 111 17.89 -3.35 -8.74
N ARG A 112 16.64 -2.93 -8.48
CA ARG A 112 16.33 -1.54 -8.12
C ARG A 112 16.98 -1.15 -6.79
N TRP A 113 16.94 -2.03 -5.80
CA TRP A 113 17.58 -1.81 -4.49
C TRP A 113 19.11 -1.71 -4.60
N ALA A 114 19.74 -2.53 -5.45
CA ALA A 114 21.17 -2.42 -5.74
C ALA A 114 21.52 -1.03 -6.29
N GLY A 115 20.67 -0.48 -7.17
CA GLY A 115 20.81 0.89 -7.68
C GLY A 115 20.72 1.98 -6.61
N TYR A 116 19.87 1.81 -5.59
CA TYR A 116 19.75 2.75 -4.47
C TYR A 116 20.93 2.64 -3.47
N ASN A 117 21.55 1.47 -3.36
CA ASN A 117 22.62 1.18 -2.41
C ASN A 117 24.05 1.35 -2.95
N MET A 118 24.23 1.79 -4.20
CA MET A 118 25.57 1.88 -4.85
C MET A 118 26.60 2.76 -4.11
N ASN A 119 26.16 3.61 -3.17
CA ASN A 119 27.06 4.47 -2.37
C ASN A 119 27.32 3.95 -0.95
N GLN A 120 26.80 2.77 -0.57
CA GLN A 120 26.95 2.23 0.78
C GLN A 120 27.83 0.96 0.78
N GLN A 121 28.83 0.92 1.68
CA GLN A 121 29.61 -0.29 2.00
C GLN A 121 28.80 -1.31 2.82
N SER A 122 27.49 -1.40 2.59
CA SER A 122 26.62 -2.33 3.32
C SER A 122 26.56 -3.68 2.59
N THR A 123 26.57 -4.74 3.39
CA THR A 123 26.33 -6.11 2.91
C THR A 123 25.00 -6.18 2.15
N PRO A 124 24.91 -7.01 1.09
CA PRO A 124 23.65 -7.24 0.39
C PRO A 124 22.58 -7.64 1.41
N LEU A 125 21.54 -6.82 1.59
CA LEU A 125 20.40 -7.18 2.43
C LEU A 125 19.74 -8.42 1.82
N ASN A 126 19.44 -9.42 2.64
CA ASN A 126 18.69 -10.58 2.20
C ASN A 126 17.32 -10.12 1.68
N TYR A 127 16.85 -10.67 0.56
CA TYR A 127 15.53 -10.35 0.00
C TYR A 127 14.39 -10.48 1.01
N GLN A 128 14.50 -11.46 1.91
CA GLN A 128 13.54 -11.67 3.00
C GLN A 128 13.48 -10.49 3.98
N ASP A 129 14.51 -9.65 4.03
CA ASP A 129 14.54 -8.42 4.83
C ASP A 129 13.92 -7.22 4.08
N GLN A 130 13.76 -7.32 2.76
CA GLN A 130 13.24 -6.25 1.90
C GLN A 130 11.73 -6.36 1.70
N ILE A 131 11.23 -7.56 1.44
CA ILE A 131 9.81 -7.80 1.18
C ILE A 131 9.34 -9.03 1.97
N GLN A 132 8.33 -8.84 2.81
CA GLN A 132 7.73 -9.90 3.61
C GLN A 132 6.23 -10.02 3.34
N VAL A 133 5.72 -11.24 3.48
CA VAL A 133 4.28 -11.50 3.54
C VAL A 133 3.95 -12.03 4.91
N ARG A 134 2.93 -11.46 5.55
CA ARG A 134 2.36 -12.01 6.77
C ARG A 134 0.85 -12.01 6.70
N GLU A 135 0.23 -12.98 7.35
CA GLU A 135 -1.20 -12.90 7.63
C GLU A 135 -1.47 -11.73 8.59
N LEU A 136 -2.56 -11.02 8.37
CA LEU A 136 -3.12 -10.08 9.35
C LEU A 136 -4.64 -10.01 9.20
N ASN A 137 -5.35 -10.68 10.09
CA ASN A 137 -6.80 -10.55 10.20
C ASN A 137 -7.13 -9.42 11.17
N TRP A 138 -7.72 -8.32 10.69
CA TRP A 138 -7.99 -7.16 11.55
C TRP A 138 -8.97 -7.42 12.70
N LEU A 139 -9.78 -8.47 12.60
CA LEU A 139 -10.70 -8.89 13.66
C LEU A 139 -10.01 -9.69 14.77
N ASP A 140 -8.87 -10.31 14.46
CA ASP A 140 -8.13 -11.17 15.37
C ASP A 140 -6.65 -11.20 14.95
N PHE A 141 -5.85 -10.32 15.56
CA PHE A 141 -4.42 -10.23 15.29
C PHE A 141 -3.63 -10.06 16.58
N ASP A 142 -2.41 -10.61 16.57
CA ASP A 142 -1.43 -10.38 17.61
C ASP A 142 -0.91 -8.93 17.53
N LYS A 143 -1.12 -8.18 18.61
CA LYS A 143 -0.71 -6.78 18.72
C LYS A 143 0.80 -6.60 18.70
N ASP A 144 1.54 -7.63 19.08
CA ASP A 144 2.99 -7.64 19.18
C ASP A 144 3.66 -8.25 17.94
N GLN A 145 2.86 -8.66 16.93
CA GLN A 145 3.33 -9.25 15.65
C GLN A 145 4.44 -8.44 14.96
N PHE A 146 4.49 -7.13 15.20
CA PHE A 146 5.47 -6.19 14.63
C PHE A 146 6.18 -5.34 15.68
N GLU A 147 6.28 -5.79 16.93
CA GLU A 147 6.81 -4.98 18.05
C GLU A 147 8.18 -4.36 17.76
N GLU A 148 9.06 -5.09 17.06
CA GLU A 148 10.41 -4.63 16.71
C GLU A 148 10.45 -3.65 15.53
N ILE A 149 9.33 -3.38 14.86
CA ILE A 149 9.26 -2.64 13.60
C ILE A 149 8.52 -1.32 13.78
N LYS A 150 9.18 -0.23 13.39
CA LYS A 150 8.57 1.11 13.34
C LYS A 150 8.24 1.45 11.90
N PHE A 151 6.96 1.45 11.56
CA PHE A 151 6.52 1.78 10.21
C PHE A 151 6.57 3.29 9.94
N ASP A 152 7.30 3.69 8.91
CA ASP A 152 7.26 5.05 8.35
C ASP A 152 6.01 5.27 7.51
N TYR A 153 5.52 4.20 6.87
CA TYR A 153 4.37 4.22 5.98
C TYR A 153 3.37 3.11 6.33
N ILE A 154 2.08 3.44 6.30
CA ILE A 154 1.01 2.44 6.26
C ILE A 154 0.16 2.73 5.02
N LEU A 155 -0.12 1.69 4.24
CA LEU A 155 -0.87 1.76 2.99
C LEU A 155 -2.14 0.92 3.08
N ALA A 156 -3.19 1.38 2.42
CA ALA A 156 -4.42 0.63 2.27
C ALA A 156 -5.14 1.06 0.98
N ALA A 157 -5.49 0.11 0.12
CA ALA A 157 -6.14 0.38 -1.16
C ALA A 157 -7.41 -0.44 -1.31
N ASP A 158 -8.56 0.26 -1.34
CA ASP A 158 -9.89 -0.29 -1.55
C ASP A 158 -10.35 -1.37 -0.56
N CYS A 159 -9.81 -1.35 0.65
CA CYS A 159 -10.04 -2.37 1.67
C CYS A 159 -11.17 -2.02 2.66
N ILE A 160 -11.80 -0.84 2.51
CA ILE A 160 -12.92 -0.36 3.32
C ILE A 160 -14.11 -0.11 2.39
N TYR A 161 -14.96 -1.12 2.23
CA TYR A 161 -16.16 -1.06 1.38
C TYR A 161 -17.47 -1.20 2.18
N GLU A 162 -17.36 -1.52 3.47
CA GLU A 162 -18.45 -1.66 4.44
C GLU A 162 -18.11 -0.88 5.72
N ILE A 163 -19.12 -0.37 6.42
CA ILE A 163 -18.93 0.45 7.64
C ILE A 163 -18.32 -0.39 8.76
N GLU A 164 -18.69 -1.66 8.81
CA GLU A 164 -18.27 -2.67 9.78
C GLU A 164 -16.78 -2.97 9.73
N LEU A 165 -16.12 -2.69 8.59
CA LEU A 165 -14.67 -2.84 8.42
C LEU A 165 -13.88 -1.67 9.01
N ILE A 166 -14.52 -0.52 9.27
CA ILE A 166 -13.83 0.69 9.76
C ILE A 166 -13.23 0.47 11.16
N PRO A 167 -13.97 -0.03 12.18
CA PRO A 167 -13.40 -0.25 13.50
C PRO A 167 -12.18 -1.19 13.52
N PRO A 168 -12.23 -2.42 12.96
CA PRO A 168 -11.07 -3.31 12.99
C PRO A 168 -9.90 -2.77 12.15
N PHE A 169 -10.16 -2.12 11.01
CA PHE A 169 -9.12 -1.45 10.23
C PHE A 169 -8.41 -0.37 11.08
N LEU A 170 -9.16 0.51 11.73
CA LEU A 170 -8.59 1.57 12.56
C LEU A 170 -7.84 1.01 13.77
N GLN A 171 -8.29 -0.10 14.36
CA GLN A 171 -7.55 -0.78 15.42
C GLN A 171 -6.16 -1.21 14.96
N ALA A 172 -6.03 -1.82 13.77
CA ALA A 172 -4.73 -2.16 13.20
C ALA A 172 -3.88 -0.92 12.92
N VAL A 173 -4.46 0.13 12.33
CA VAL A 173 -3.74 1.40 12.09
C VAL A 173 -3.27 2.03 13.39
N ILE A 174 -4.07 2.03 14.46
CA ILE A 174 -3.72 2.58 15.77
C ILE A 174 -2.55 1.80 16.39
N GLN A 175 -2.62 0.46 16.32
CA GLN A 175 -1.60 -0.43 16.87
C GLN A 175 -0.24 -0.21 16.18
N PHE A 176 -0.23 -0.18 14.85
CA PHE A 176 1.02 -0.20 14.08
C PHE A 176 1.54 1.19 13.67
N SER A 177 0.82 2.27 14.03
CA SER A 177 1.26 3.65 13.73
C SER A 177 1.83 4.41 14.93
N SER A 178 2.86 5.21 14.63
CA SER A 178 3.42 6.22 15.52
C SER A 178 3.06 7.64 15.03
N PHE A 179 3.44 8.66 15.81
CA PHE A 179 3.34 10.07 15.38
C PHE A 179 4.18 10.41 14.14
N LYS A 180 5.18 9.57 13.80
CA LYS A 180 6.02 9.76 12.62
C LYS A 180 5.45 9.08 11.37
N THR A 181 4.55 8.11 11.56
CA THR A 181 3.99 7.29 10.48
C THR A 181 3.11 8.13 9.56
N GLN A 182 3.30 8.00 8.25
CA GLN A 182 2.44 8.58 7.21
C GLN A 182 1.52 7.49 6.68
N ILE A 183 0.22 7.66 6.87
CA ILE A 183 -0.78 6.67 6.49
C ILE A 183 -1.48 7.16 5.22
N PHE A 184 -1.59 6.31 4.21
CA PHE A 184 -2.23 6.60 2.94
C PHE A 184 -3.32 5.57 2.66
N VAL A 185 -4.55 6.05 2.50
CA VAL A 185 -5.73 5.22 2.25
C VAL A 185 -6.37 5.68 0.95
N SER A 186 -6.55 4.79 -0.02
CA SER A 186 -7.16 5.05 -1.32
C SER A 186 -8.46 4.26 -1.41
N LEU A 187 -9.60 4.92 -1.60
CA LEU A 187 -10.94 4.31 -1.59
C LEU A 187 -11.75 4.74 -2.80
N GLU A 188 -12.42 3.81 -3.47
CA GLU A 188 -13.49 4.15 -4.41
C GLU A 188 -14.73 4.63 -3.62
N PRO A 189 -15.27 5.83 -3.91
CA PRO A 189 -16.41 6.38 -3.18
C PRO A 189 -17.73 5.75 -3.66
N ARG A 190 -17.88 4.43 -3.45
CA ARG A 190 -19.07 3.67 -3.86
C ARG A 190 -20.29 4.01 -3.01
N ASP A 191 -20.07 4.20 -1.71
CA ASP A 191 -21.08 4.65 -0.77
C ASP A 191 -20.53 5.86 0.02
N PRO A 192 -21.15 7.05 -0.13
CA PRO A 192 -20.77 8.23 0.65
C PRO A 192 -20.77 7.98 2.16
N ARG A 193 -21.68 7.14 2.67
CA ARG A 193 -21.79 6.85 4.11
C ARG A 193 -20.55 6.15 4.65
N VAL A 194 -19.96 5.24 3.87
CA VAL A 194 -18.71 4.56 4.25
C VAL A 194 -17.55 5.57 4.30
N ILE A 195 -17.48 6.47 3.31
CA ILE A 195 -16.44 7.51 3.26
C ILE A 195 -16.57 8.48 4.43
N ASP A 196 -17.78 8.95 4.71
CA ASP A 196 -18.04 9.90 5.80
C ASP A 196 -17.75 9.24 7.16
N ALA A 197 -18.24 8.02 7.38
CA ALA A 197 -17.95 7.24 8.58
C ALA A 197 -16.45 7.01 8.76
N PHE A 198 -15.72 6.65 7.70
CA PHE A 198 -14.26 6.46 7.76
C PHE A 198 -13.54 7.73 8.22
N VAL A 199 -13.91 8.88 7.64
CA VAL A 199 -13.30 10.17 8.00
C VAL A 199 -13.63 10.57 9.44
N GLU A 200 -14.89 10.41 9.85
CA GLU A 200 -15.35 10.74 11.20
C GLU A 200 -14.70 9.85 12.26
N GLU A 201 -14.75 8.54 12.09
CA GLU A 201 -14.17 7.58 13.05
C GLU A 201 -12.65 7.73 13.14
N SER A 202 -11.96 7.98 12.02
CA SER A 202 -10.53 8.28 12.03
C SER A 202 -10.21 9.51 12.90
N LYS A 203 -11.02 10.57 12.80
CA LYS A 203 -10.85 11.78 13.63
C LYS A 203 -11.11 11.51 15.10
N LYS A 204 -12.18 10.76 15.43
CA LYS A 204 -12.50 10.35 16.80
C LYS A 204 -11.35 9.57 17.46
N HIS A 205 -10.62 8.78 16.68
CA HIS A 205 -9.47 8.01 17.13
C HIS A 205 -8.13 8.79 17.11
N GLY A 206 -8.18 10.11 16.97
CA GLY A 206 -6.99 10.96 17.09
C GLY A 206 -6.13 10.99 15.82
N PHE A 207 -6.74 10.89 14.65
CA PHE A 207 -6.07 11.16 13.37
C PHE A 207 -6.56 12.46 12.74
N SER A 208 -5.61 13.26 12.26
CA SER A 208 -5.91 14.25 11.23
C SER A 208 -6.13 13.51 9.91
N VAL A 209 -7.19 13.85 9.19
CA VAL A 209 -7.57 13.21 7.93
C VAL A 209 -7.65 14.28 6.85
N VAL A 210 -6.76 14.18 5.86
CA VAL A 210 -6.69 15.14 4.75
C VAL A 210 -6.92 14.42 3.44
N LYS A 211 -7.99 14.77 2.73
CA LYS A 211 -8.19 14.33 1.35
C LYS A 211 -7.12 14.96 0.46
N ILE A 212 -6.39 14.14 -0.28
CA ILE A 212 -5.36 14.61 -1.21
C ILE A 212 -6.07 15.27 -2.41
N PRO A 213 -5.73 16.53 -2.77
CA PRO A 213 -6.31 17.17 -3.94
C PRO A 213 -5.99 16.40 -5.21
N ARG A 214 -6.95 16.29 -6.13
CA ARG A 214 -6.77 15.59 -7.42
C ARG A 214 -5.59 16.15 -8.24
N SER A 215 -5.31 17.44 -8.13
CA SER A 215 -4.15 18.06 -8.80
C SER A 215 -2.79 17.49 -8.36
N LYS A 216 -2.73 16.79 -7.21
CA LYS A 216 -1.53 16.10 -6.71
C LYS A 216 -1.45 14.63 -7.12
N TYR A 217 -2.46 14.11 -7.81
CA TYR A 217 -2.44 12.73 -8.29
C TYR A 217 -1.41 12.62 -9.43
N PRO A 218 -0.89 11.41 -9.68
CA PRO A 218 -0.07 11.16 -10.84
C PRO A 218 -0.91 11.21 -12.12
N SER A 219 -0.30 11.63 -13.24
CA SER A 219 -0.93 11.53 -14.56
C SER A 219 -1.22 10.05 -14.92
N PRO A 220 -2.36 9.74 -15.56
CA PRO A 220 -3.40 10.66 -16.04
C PRO A 220 -4.52 10.95 -15.01
N TYR A 221 -4.40 10.45 -13.78
CA TYR A 221 -5.43 10.57 -12.75
C TYR A 221 -5.60 11.99 -12.16
N ASN A 222 -4.71 12.93 -12.51
CA ASN A 222 -4.82 14.33 -12.13
C ASN A 222 -5.75 15.15 -13.02
N THR A 223 -5.95 14.73 -14.28
CA THR A 223 -6.79 15.43 -15.27
C THR A 223 -8.06 14.68 -15.60
N LEU A 224 -8.07 13.36 -15.40
CA LEU A 224 -9.24 12.52 -15.58
C LEU A 224 -10.01 12.36 -14.26
N SER A 225 -11.28 11.93 -14.34
CA SER A 225 -12.04 11.55 -13.15
C SER A 225 -11.41 10.29 -12.54
N ALA A 226 -10.47 10.47 -11.62
CA ALA A 226 -9.92 9.36 -10.86
C ALA A 226 -11.07 8.59 -10.16
N PRO A 227 -11.09 7.25 -10.24
CA PRO A 227 -12.16 6.45 -9.67
C PRO A 227 -12.14 6.44 -8.14
N CYS A 228 -11.07 6.94 -7.52
CA CYS A 228 -10.87 6.89 -6.07
C CYS A 228 -10.52 8.24 -5.42
N ASN A 229 -10.80 8.31 -4.13
CA ASN A 229 -10.34 9.34 -3.22
C ASN A 229 -9.14 8.82 -2.42
N MET A 230 -8.04 9.58 -2.38
CA MET A 230 -6.89 9.31 -1.54
C MET A 230 -6.93 10.22 -0.31
N TYR A 231 -6.67 9.64 0.85
CA TYR A 231 -6.62 10.29 2.14
C TYR A 231 -5.25 10.07 2.76
N LYS A 232 -4.72 11.14 3.34
CA LYS A 232 -3.54 11.10 4.20
C LYS A 232 -3.99 11.22 5.64
N LEU A 233 -3.64 10.23 6.46
CA LEU A 233 -3.87 10.24 7.90
C LEU A 233 -2.55 10.50 8.64
N LYS A 234 -2.62 11.27 9.72
CA LYS A 234 -1.52 11.45 10.68
C LYS A 234 -2.08 11.48 12.10
N LYS A 235 -1.46 10.70 12.99
CA LYS A 235 -1.76 10.70 14.42
C LYS A 235 -1.55 12.10 14.98
N THR A 236 -2.56 12.67 15.62
CA THR A 236 -2.46 13.95 16.31
C THR A 236 -2.05 13.69 17.75
N ALA A 237 -1.20 14.55 18.33
CA ALA A 237 -0.99 14.53 19.78
C ALA A 237 -2.37 14.67 20.45
N LYS A 238 -2.68 13.81 21.44
CA LYS A 238 -3.87 14.01 22.27
C LYS A 238 -3.78 15.43 22.85
N ILE A 239 -4.84 16.22 22.67
CA ILE A 239 -5.06 17.46 23.43
C ILE A 239 -5.31 17.05 24.88
#